data_AF-A0AB36RH30-F1
#
_entry.id   AF-A0AB36RH30-F1
#
_cell.length_a   1.000
_cell.length_b   1.000
_cell.length_c   1.000
_cell.angle_alpha   90.00
_cell.angle_beta   90.00
_cell.angle_gamma   90.00
#
_symmetry.space_group_name_H-M   'P 1'
#
loop_
_entity.id
_entity.type
_entity.pdbx_description
1 polymer ?
#
loop_
_entity_poly.entity_id
_entity_poly.type
_entity_poly.pdbx_seq_one_letter_code
_entity_poly.pdbx_strand_id
1 'polypeptide(L)'
;MTKQEHGVTSMGRRETKHYVQQEKKMSSVDMAGEASGFVRRMVENETRGWGDMDNALTRLEAKYGLPFWTLQNLRTGRAKTVEASMFNRIKIAFVDQCRRHAERLLHEAEMAKVGNPNVDLADIENQIRALAAKLAAAKGNQERAA
;
A
#
# COMPACT_ATOMS: atom_id res chain seq x y z
N MET A 1 -36.31 -30.47 32.63
CA MET A 1 -36.54 -29.74 31.37
C MET A 1 -35.24 -29.06 30.97
N THR A 2 -34.55 -29.73 30.05
CA THR A 2 -33.27 -29.37 29.43
C THR A 2 -33.52 -28.27 28.40
N LYS A 3 -32.77 -27.17 28.47
CA LYS A 3 -32.63 -26.23 27.36
C LYS A 3 -31.17 -26.26 26.90
N GLN A 4 -30.96 -26.98 25.80
CA GLN A 4 -29.88 -26.75 24.83
C GLN A 4 -30.25 -25.48 24.06
N GLU A 5 -29.33 -24.53 23.89
CA GLU A 5 -29.21 -23.65 22.70
C GLU A 5 -27.75 -23.16 22.64
N HIS A 6 -26.95 -23.73 21.75
CA HIS A 6 -26.50 -23.14 20.48
C HIS A 6 -25.17 -22.39 20.59
N GLY A 7 -24.10 -23.16 20.35
CA GLY A 7 -22.77 -22.62 20.10
C GLY A 7 -22.76 -21.79 18.83
N VAL A 8 -22.43 -20.51 18.98
CA VAL A 8 -22.11 -19.62 17.86
C VAL A 8 -20.63 -19.81 17.55
N THR A 9 -20.36 -20.68 16.60
CA THR A 9 -19.08 -20.77 15.89
C THR A 9 -18.97 -19.53 15.00
N SER A 10 -18.44 -18.42 15.52
CA SER A 10 -18.14 -17.24 14.71
C SER A 10 -16.76 -17.38 14.07
N MET A 11 -16.79 -17.78 12.80
CA MET A 11 -15.89 -17.39 11.70
C MET A 11 -14.47 -16.97 12.07
N GLY A 12 -13.54 -17.90 11.82
CA GLY A 12 -12.22 -17.69 11.24
C GLY A 12 -11.67 -16.27 11.27
N ARG A 13 -10.99 -15.95 12.36
CA ARG A 13 -9.90 -14.97 12.40
C ARG A 13 -8.93 -15.34 11.27
N ARG A 14 -9.02 -14.67 10.11
CA ARG A 14 -7.98 -14.74 9.09
C ARG A 14 -6.72 -14.21 9.74
N GLU A 15 -5.85 -15.13 10.13
CA GLU A 15 -4.53 -14.84 10.65
C GLU A 15 -3.82 -13.94 9.65
N THR A 16 -3.77 -12.65 9.95
CA THR A 16 -2.78 -11.75 9.38
C THR A 16 -1.43 -12.27 9.84
N LYS A 17 -0.83 -13.14 9.02
CA LYS A 17 0.54 -13.60 9.22
C LYS A 17 1.43 -12.38 9.36
N HIS A 18 1.83 -12.10 10.60
CA HIS A 18 2.90 -11.18 10.91
C HIS A 18 4.13 -11.62 10.11
N TYR A 19 4.54 -10.81 9.14
CA TYR A 19 5.82 -10.97 8.45
C TYR A 19 6.91 -10.62 9.46
N VAL A 20 7.35 -11.62 10.22
CA VAL A 20 8.57 -11.55 11.01
C VAL A 20 9.73 -11.51 10.01
N GLN A 21 10.42 -10.37 9.96
CA GLN A 21 11.60 -10.17 9.11
C GLN A 21 12.68 -11.19 9.50
N GLN A 22 12.89 -12.18 8.63
CA GLN A 22 14.17 -12.87 8.53
C GLN A 22 14.88 -12.30 7.31
N GLU A 23 16.12 -11.86 7.49
CA GLU A 23 17.04 -11.45 6.42
C GLU A 23 17.43 -12.66 5.54
N LYS A 24 16.45 -13.25 4.85
CA LYS A 24 16.73 -14.10 3.71
C LYS A 24 17.20 -13.20 2.59
N LYS A 25 18.38 -13.47 2.02
CA LYS A 25 18.74 -12.96 0.69
C LYS A 25 17.61 -13.36 -0.26
N MET A 26 16.74 -12.39 -0.56
CA MET A 26 15.60 -12.59 -1.41
C MET A 26 16.11 -12.87 -2.82
N SER A 27 15.60 -13.94 -3.45
CA SER A 27 16.01 -14.25 -4.81
C SER A 27 15.45 -13.20 -5.79
N SER A 28 16.08 -13.03 -6.95
CA SER A 28 15.58 -12.08 -7.97
C SER A 28 14.18 -12.42 -8.47
N VAL A 29 13.79 -13.70 -8.42
CA VAL A 29 12.44 -14.17 -8.76
C VAL A 29 11.45 -13.75 -7.68
N ASP A 30 11.80 -13.90 -6.40
CA ASP A 30 10.96 -13.46 -5.28
C ASP A 30 10.74 -11.94 -5.32
N MET A 31 11.80 -11.16 -5.61
CA MET A 31 11.71 -9.71 -5.79
C MET A 31 10.77 -9.31 -6.93
N ALA A 32 10.81 -10.03 -8.07
CA ALA A 32 9.93 -9.76 -9.19
C ALA A 32 8.46 -10.05 -8.85
N GLY A 33 8.19 -11.13 -8.11
CA GLY A 33 6.85 -11.45 -7.62
C GLY A 33 6.29 -10.38 -6.67
N GLU A 34 7.10 -9.96 -5.70
CA GLU A 34 6.68 -8.92 -4.74
C GLU A 34 6.54 -7.55 -5.40
N ALA A 35 7.47 -7.15 -6.28
CA ALA A 35 7.37 -5.93 -7.08
C ALA A 35 6.09 -5.92 -7.93
N SER A 36 5.74 -7.04 -8.55
CA SER A 36 4.50 -7.17 -9.32
C SER A 36 3.27 -6.94 -8.45
N GLY A 37 3.29 -7.43 -7.20
CA GLY A 37 2.24 -7.18 -6.21
C GLY A 37 2.11 -5.69 -5.86
N PHE A 38 3.21 -4.99 -5.62
CA PHE A 38 3.21 -3.55 -5.37
C PHE A 38 2.70 -2.77 -6.58
N VAL A 39 3.22 -3.06 -7.78
CA VAL A 39 2.83 -2.35 -9.01
C VAL A 39 1.35 -2.51 -9.32
N ARG A 40 0.78 -3.71 -9.16
CA ARG A 40 -0.67 -3.92 -9.36
C ARG A 40 -1.50 -3.03 -8.45
N ARG A 41 -1.20 -3.01 -7.15
CA ARG A 41 -1.90 -2.14 -6.19
C ARG A 41 -1.71 -0.67 -6.50
N MET A 42 -0.50 -0.26 -6.89
CA MET A 42 -0.24 1.12 -7.28
C MET A 42 -1.11 1.55 -8.46
N VAL A 43 -1.22 0.69 -9.49
CA VAL A 43 -2.02 0.96 -10.68
C VAL A 43 -3.51 0.95 -10.35
N GLU A 44 -3.99 -0.02 -9.58
CA GLU A 44 -5.40 -0.11 -9.13
C GLU A 44 -5.81 1.17 -8.40
N ASN A 45 -4.98 1.65 -7.47
CA ASN A 45 -5.24 2.86 -6.69
C ASN A 45 -5.16 4.15 -7.52
N GLU A 46 -4.40 4.16 -8.61
CA GLU A 46 -4.23 5.32 -9.47
C GLU A 46 -5.27 5.35 -10.61
N THR A 47 -5.90 4.21 -10.94
CA THR A 47 -6.90 4.08 -12.01
C THR A 47 -8.22 4.74 -11.62
N ARG A 48 -8.81 5.51 -12.54
CA ARG A 48 -10.04 6.30 -12.35
C ARG A 48 -11.26 5.73 -13.08
N GLY A 49 -11.13 4.60 -13.78
CA GLY A 49 -12.24 3.98 -14.48
C GLY A 49 -11.79 3.08 -15.64
N TRP A 50 -12.76 2.68 -16.45
CA TRP A 50 -12.50 1.80 -17.59
C TRP A 50 -11.59 2.49 -18.62
N GLY A 51 -10.57 1.76 -19.10
CA GLY A 51 -9.60 2.27 -20.08
C GLY A 51 -8.51 3.21 -19.52
N ASP A 52 -8.52 3.57 -18.24
CA ASP A 52 -7.57 4.53 -17.65
C ASP A 52 -6.22 3.90 -17.23
N MET A 53 -5.99 2.64 -17.57
CA MET A 53 -4.83 1.89 -17.09
C MET A 53 -3.49 2.43 -17.61
N ASP A 54 -3.40 2.79 -18.89
CA ASP A 54 -2.18 3.35 -19.46
C ASP A 54 -1.91 4.75 -18.90
N ASN A 55 -2.96 5.55 -18.72
CA ASN A 55 -2.84 6.85 -18.08
C ASN A 55 -2.41 6.72 -16.61
N ALA A 56 -2.89 5.71 -15.88
CA ALA A 56 -2.46 5.43 -14.51
C ALA A 56 -0.95 5.09 -14.46
N LEU A 57 -0.45 4.29 -15.40
CA LEU A 57 0.97 4.00 -15.53
C LEU A 57 1.80 5.26 -15.82
N THR A 58 1.34 6.11 -16.75
CA THR A 58 1.99 7.40 -17.05
C THR A 58 2.01 8.33 -15.84
N ARG A 59 0.94 8.37 -15.04
CA ARG A 59 0.90 9.14 -13.78
C ARG A 59 1.88 8.60 -12.76
N LEU A 60 1.99 7.29 -12.62
CA LEU A 60 2.96 6.65 -11.72
C LEU A 60 4.40 6.91 -12.16
N GLU A 61 4.68 6.87 -13.47
CA GLU A 61 5.97 7.22 -14.05
C GLU A 61 6.35 8.66 -13.72
N ALA A 62 5.46 9.62 -13.99
CA ALA A 62 5.71 11.04 -13.68
C ALA A 62 5.91 11.29 -12.17
N LYS A 63 5.21 10.54 -11.31
CA LYS A 63 5.21 10.76 -9.86
C LYS A 63 6.40 10.13 -9.14
N TYR A 64 6.90 8.99 -9.63
CA TYR A 64 7.93 8.20 -8.95
C TYR A 64 9.18 7.93 -9.82
N GLY A 65 9.19 8.40 -11.07
CA GLY A 65 10.28 8.18 -12.02
C GLY A 65 10.49 6.71 -12.40
N LEU A 66 9.44 5.88 -12.27
CA LEU A 66 9.49 4.45 -12.60
C LEU A 66 9.12 4.27 -14.09
N PRO A 67 9.95 3.63 -14.93
CA PRO A 67 9.68 3.54 -16.35
C PRO A 67 8.36 2.85 -16.67
N PHE A 68 7.57 3.42 -17.59
CA PHE A 68 6.27 2.89 -18.00
C PHE A 68 6.33 1.38 -18.33
N TRP A 69 7.30 0.98 -19.16
CA TRP A 69 7.43 -0.42 -19.59
C TRP A 69 7.82 -1.36 -18.46
N THR A 70 8.59 -0.89 -17.47
CA THR A 70 8.90 -1.67 -16.27
C THR A 70 7.64 -1.94 -15.47
N LEU A 71 6.82 -0.91 -15.25
CA LEU A 71 5.54 -1.04 -14.55
C LEU A 71 4.58 -1.96 -15.32
N GLN A 72 4.45 -1.79 -16.64
CA GLN A 72 3.58 -2.61 -17.46
C GLN A 72 3.99 -4.10 -17.48
N ASN A 73 5.29 -4.38 -17.56
CA ASN A 73 5.80 -5.76 -17.57
C ASN A 73 5.62 -6.44 -16.21
N LEU A 74 5.81 -5.72 -15.10
CA LEU A 74 5.54 -6.24 -13.76
C LEU A 74 4.04 -6.46 -13.54
N ARG A 75 3.21 -5.49 -13.92
CA ARG A 75 1.75 -5.60 -13.80
C ARG A 75 1.22 -6.82 -14.54
N THR A 76 1.66 -7.01 -15.79
CA THR A 76 1.22 -8.11 -16.65
C THR A 76 1.90 -9.45 -16.34
N GLY A 77 2.87 -9.49 -15.42
CA GLY A 77 3.60 -10.71 -15.06
C GLY A 77 4.60 -11.18 -16.11
N ARG A 78 4.99 -10.32 -17.06
CA ARG A 78 6.01 -10.60 -18.07
C ARG A 78 7.43 -10.52 -17.52
N ALA A 79 7.64 -9.74 -16.46
CA ALA A 79 8.94 -9.64 -15.79
C ALA A 79 9.18 -10.87 -14.89
N LYS A 80 10.20 -11.68 -15.23
CA LYS A 80 10.60 -12.87 -14.47
C LYS A 80 11.60 -12.56 -13.35
N THR A 81 12.37 -11.48 -13.52
CA THR A 81 13.43 -11.05 -12.61
C THR A 81 13.41 -9.53 -12.52
N VAL A 82 13.90 -9.01 -11.40
CA VAL A 82 14.05 -7.58 -11.14
C VAL A 82 15.39 -7.37 -10.41
N GLU A 83 16.08 -6.28 -10.75
CA GLU A 83 17.28 -5.86 -10.03
C GLU A 83 16.93 -5.28 -8.67
N ALA A 84 17.79 -5.51 -7.67
CA ALA A 84 17.56 -5.04 -6.30
C ALA A 84 17.35 -3.51 -6.21
N SER A 85 18.06 -2.73 -7.04
CA SER A 85 17.91 -1.28 -7.11
C SER A 85 16.50 -0.87 -7.57
N MET A 86 15.99 -1.50 -8.64
CA MET A 86 14.64 -1.27 -9.15
C MET A 86 13.57 -1.74 -8.16
N PHE A 87 13.78 -2.90 -7.52
CA PHE A 87 12.89 -3.38 -6.46
C PHE A 87 12.77 -2.38 -5.32
N ASN A 88 13.89 -1.86 -4.82
CA ASN A 88 13.89 -0.85 -3.76
C ASN A 88 13.16 0.43 -4.18
N ARG A 89 13.36 0.92 -5.40
CA ARG A 89 12.63 2.09 -5.93
C ARG A 89 11.12 1.87 -5.98
N ILE A 90 10.68 0.69 -6.42
CA ILE A 90 9.25 0.31 -6.44
C ILE A 90 8.69 0.26 -5.02
N LYS A 91 9.42 -0.34 -4.07
CA LYS A 91 9.02 -0.42 -2.66
C LYS A 91 8.89 0.97 -2.03
N ILE A 92 9.85 1.85 -2.27
CA ILE A 92 9.83 3.25 -1.82
C ILE A 92 8.61 4.00 -2.40
N ALA A 93 8.34 3.84 -3.70
CA ALA A 93 7.19 4.43 -4.36
C ALA A 93 5.86 3.95 -3.76
N PHE A 94 5.74 2.65 -3.47
CA PHE A 94 4.56 2.08 -2.84
C PHE A 94 4.34 2.63 -1.43
N VAL A 95 5.40 2.76 -0.62
CA VAL A 95 5.33 3.37 0.72
C VAL A 95 4.90 4.84 0.64
N ASP A 96 5.41 5.61 -0.32
CA ASP A 96 4.97 7.00 -0.54
C ASP A 96 3.49 7.06 -0.97
N GLN A 97 3.02 6.11 -1.77
CA GLN A 97 1.60 6.02 -2.12
C GLN A 97 0.74 5.79 -0.87
N CYS A 98 1.13 4.86 0.01
CA CYS A 98 0.45 4.64 1.30
C CYS A 98 0.41 5.90 2.16
N ARG A 99 1.50 6.69 2.20
CA ARG A 99 1.53 7.98 2.91
C ARG A 99 0.49 8.94 2.36
N ARG A 100 0.42 9.10 1.04
CA ARG A 100 -0.57 9.99 0.38
C ARG A 100 -2.00 9.52 0.60
N HIS A 101 -2.23 8.22 0.71
CA HIS A 101 -3.55 7.69 1.10
C HIS A 101 -3.92 8.10 2.53
N ALA A 102 -2.99 8.00 3.47
CA ALA A 102 -3.22 8.46 4.85
C ALA A 102 -3.50 9.97 4.90
N GLU A 103 -2.76 10.78 4.15
CA GLU A 103 -2.98 12.23 4.08
C GLU A 103 -4.35 12.60 3.51
N ARG A 104 -4.81 11.87 2.49
CA ARG A 104 -6.16 12.08 1.94
C ARG A 104 -7.25 11.72 2.96
N LEU A 105 -7.08 10.60 3.65
CA LEU A 105 -8.02 10.17 4.68
C LEU A 105 -8.09 11.18 5.83
N LEU A 106 -6.96 11.78 6.22
CA LEU A 106 -6.92 12.86 7.20
C LEU A 106 -7.74 14.07 6.71
N HIS A 107 -7.53 14.48 5.47
CA HIS A 107 -8.28 15.61 4.88
C HIS A 107 -9.79 15.32 4.84
N GLU A 108 -10.19 14.10 4.47
CA GLU A 108 -11.60 13.69 4.48
C GLU A 108 -12.20 13.72 5.90
N ALA A 109 -11.45 13.30 6.92
CA ALA A 109 -11.88 13.39 8.31
C ALA A 109 -12.03 14.85 8.79
N GLU A 110 -11.09 15.72 8.44
CA GLU A 110 -11.15 17.16 8.73
C GLU A 110 -12.39 17.81 8.09
N MET A 111 -12.73 17.43 6.85
CA MET A 111 -13.95 17.90 6.18
C MET A 111 -15.23 17.37 6.81
N ALA A 112 -15.24 16.11 7.27
CA ALA A 112 -16.40 15.53 7.96
C ALA A 112 -16.73 16.28 9.26
N LYS A 113 -15.71 16.75 10.00
CA LYS A 113 -15.88 17.57 11.21
C LYS A 113 -16.55 18.91 10.93
N VAL A 114 -16.24 19.53 9.79
CA VAL A 114 -16.90 20.79 9.36
C VAL A 114 -18.39 20.54 9.06
N GLY A 115 -18.71 19.40 8.45
CA GLY A 115 -20.09 19.02 8.11
C GLY A 115 -20.93 18.53 9.30
N ASN A 116 -20.31 17.95 10.32
CA ASN A 116 -20.98 17.46 11.52
C ASN A 116 -20.09 17.59 12.77
N PRO A 117 -20.19 18.69 13.52
CA PRO A 117 -19.36 18.97 14.70
C PRO A 117 -19.51 17.97 15.86
N ASN A 118 -20.55 17.11 15.83
CA ASN A 118 -20.81 16.13 16.88
C ASN A 118 -20.05 14.81 16.69
N VAL A 119 -19.34 14.63 15.56
CA VAL A 119 -18.50 13.46 15.34
C VAL A 119 -17.12 13.76 15.93
N ASP A 120 -16.79 13.15 17.06
CA ASP A 120 -15.45 13.22 17.62
C ASP A 120 -14.49 12.31 16.83
N LEU A 121 -13.70 12.93 15.95
CA LEU A 121 -12.66 12.29 15.15
C LEU A 121 -11.24 12.61 15.64
N ALA A 122 -11.09 13.33 16.77
CA ALA A 122 -9.80 13.88 17.18
C ALA A 122 -8.73 12.80 17.39
N ASP A 123 -9.09 11.69 18.02
CA ASP A 123 -8.18 10.56 18.22
C ASP A 123 -7.79 9.90 16.88
N ILE A 124 -8.76 9.71 15.98
CA ILE A 124 -8.55 9.10 14.67
C ILE A 124 -7.64 9.99 13.79
N GLU A 125 -7.86 11.30 13.78
CA GLU A 125 -7.00 12.27 13.09
C GLU A 125 -5.54 12.19 13.59
N ASN A 126 -5.35 12.10 14.90
CA ASN A 126 -4.02 11.96 15.50
C ASN A 126 -3.35 10.64 15.11
N GLN A 127 -4.09 9.53 15.09
CA GLN A 127 -3.58 8.23 14.63
C GLN A 127 -3.18 8.27 13.14
N ILE A 128 -3.98 8.89 12.28
CA ILE A 128 -3.67 9.03 10.86
C ILE A 128 -2.43 9.89 10.65
N ARG A 129 -2.31 11.02 11.36
CA ARG A 129 -1.13 11.90 11.31
C ARG A 129 0.14 11.15 11.76
N ALA A 130 0.05 10.39 12.85
CA ALA A 130 1.16 9.56 13.33
C ALA A 130 1.54 8.48 12.32
N LEU A 131 0.57 7.86 11.65
CA LEU A 131 0.81 6.86 10.60
C LEU A 131 1.51 7.48 9.38
N ALA A 132 1.03 8.63 8.90
CA ALA A 132 1.66 9.35 7.78
C ALA A 132 3.11 9.73 8.09
N ALA A 133 3.39 10.21 9.32
CA ALA A 133 4.74 10.51 9.77
C ALA A 133 5.65 9.27 9.82
N LYS A 134 5.14 8.13 10.31
CA LYS A 134 5.89 6.86 10.31
C LYS A 134 6.21 6.38 8.89
N LEU A 135 5.28 6.54 7.95
CA LEU A 135 5.50 6.18 6.54
C LEU A 135 6.54 7.09 5.88
N ALA A 136 6.53 8.39 6.19
CA ALA A 136 7.55 9.33 5.73
C ALA A 136 8.95 8.98 6.29
N ALA A 137 9.04 8.64 7.58
CA ALA A 137 10.29 8.20 8.20
C ALA A 137 10.79 6.88 7.61
N ALA A 138 9.90 5.91 7.37
CA ALA A 138 10.26 4.64 6.73
C ALA A 138 10.82 4.86 5.32
N LYS A 139 10.25 5.79 4.55
CA LYS A 139 10.77 6.19 3.25
C LYS A 139 12.20 6.76 3.36
N GLY A 140 12.41 7.74 4.26
CA GLY A 140 13.73 8.35 4.47
C GLY A 140 14.79 7.37 4.96
N ASN A 141 14.42 6.37 5.78
CA ASN A 141 15.34 5.32 6.20
C ASN A 141 15.71 4.37 5.06
N GLN A 142 14.80 4.10 4.12
CA GLN A 142 15.09 3.28 2.95
C GLN A 142 15.93 4.05 1.90
N GLU A 143 15.72 5.35 1.75
CA GLU A 143 16.56 6.21 0.88
C GLU A 143 18.01 6.32 1.40
N ARG A 144 18.21 6.33 2.72
CA ARG A 144 19.56 6.36 3.33
C ARG A 144 20.31 5.03 3.28
N ALA A 145 19.59 3.92 3.07
CA ALA A 145 20.13 2.56 3.06
C ALA A 145 20.38 2.01 1.65
N ALA A 146 19.94 2.73 0.61
CA ALA A 146 20.11 2.39 -0.80
C ALA A 146 21.27 3.19 -1.43
#